data_AF-A0A346RA14-F1
#
_entry.id   AF-A0A346RA14-F1
#
_cell.length_a   1.000
_cell.length_b   1.000
_cell.length_c   1.000
_cell.angle_alpha   90.00
_cell.angle_beta   90.00
_cell.angle_gamma   90.00
#
_symmetry.space_group_name_H-M   'P 1'
#
loop_
_entity.id
_entity.type
_entity.pdbx_description
1 polymer ?
#
loop_
_entity_poly.entity_id
_entity_poly.type
_entity_poly.pdbx_seq_one_letter_code
_entity_poly.pdbx_strand_id
1 'polypeptide(L)'
;FRIPTTWSGHIGDAPEYKINEQWMKRVHEIVDYAYKNGAFVILNLHHETWNHAFAETAEEAKKELAKVWAQIAKEFQAYDEHLIFEGQNEPRKNGTPVEWNGGDQEGWDVVNEMNAVFLKTIRSAGGNNPKRHLMIPPYAAACNENSFKNFIFPEDDDKVIASVHAYAPYNFALNTG
;
A
#
# COMPACT_ATOMS: atom_id res chain seq x y z
N PHE A 1 -12.75 5.85 7.17
CA PHE A 1 -13.17 4.66 6.42
C PHE A 1 -11.99 4.14 5.61
N ARG A 2 -11.69 2.84 5.67
CA ARG A 2 -10.68 2.23 4.80
C ARG A 2 -11.38 1.51 3.65
N ILE A 3 -10.95 1.79 2.42
CA ILE A 3 -11.49 1.20 1.18
C ILE A 3 -10.39 0.27 0.61
N PRO A 4 -10.33 -0.99 1.08
CA PRO A 4 -9.36 -1.95 0.54
C PRO A 4 -9.66 -2.20 -0.94
N THR A 5 -8.69 -1.96 -1.81
CA THR A 5 -8.88 -2.03 -3.27
C THR A 5 -7.82 -2.88 -3.91
N THR A 6 -8.24 -3.98 -4.53
CA THR A 6 -7.38 -4.77 -5.40
C THR A 6 -7.41 -4.20 -6.81
N TRP A 7 -6.24 -3.94 -7.38
CA TRP A 7 -6.12 -3.39 -8.73
C TRP A 7 -5.74 -4.44 -9.76
N SER A 8 -5.08 -5.52 -9.32
CA SER A 8 -4.81 -6.71 -10.14
C SER A 8 -6.08 -7.23 -10.82
N GLY A 9 -6.00 -7.49 -12.13
CA GLY A 9 -7.16 -7.80 -12.98
C GLY A 9 -7.85 -6.57 -13.60
N HIS A 10 -7.49 -5.36 -13.15
CA HIS A 10 -7.95 -4.08 -13.68
C HIS A 10 -6.80 -3.20 -14.21
N ILE A 11 -5.60 -3.75 -14.34
CA ILE A 11 -4.40 -3.10 -14.85
C ILE A 11 -4.05 -3.75 -16.21
N GLY A 12 -3.77 -2.93 -17.22
CA GLY A 12 -3.29 -3.40 -18.53
C GLY A 12 -1.81 -3.78 -18.51
N ASP A 13 -1.28 -4.22 -19.66
CA ASP A 13 0.10 -4.71 -19.74
C ASP A 13 1.17 -3.62 -19.52
N ALA A 14 2.39 -4.07 -19.25
CA ALA A 14 3.58 -3.24 -19.26
C ALA A 14 3.83 -2.64 -20.66
N PRO A 15 4.51 -1.47 -20.76
CA PRO A 15 5.07 -0.66 -19.67
C PRO A 15 4.11 0.39 -19.08
N GLU A 16 2.91 0.55 -19.63
CA GLU A 16 1.98 1.57 -19.19
C GLU A 16 1.26 1.20 -17.89
N TYR A 17 0.97 -0.09 -17.68
CA TYR A 17 0.17 -0.58 -16.55
C TYR A 17 -1.12 0.24 -16.39
N LYS A 18 -1.81 0.52 -17.49
CA LYS A 18 -2.94 1.44 -17.52
C LYS A 18 -4.10 0.84 -16.71
N ILE A 19 -4.55 1.55 -15.67
CA ILE A 19 -5.72 1.16 -14.89
C ILE A 19 -6.97 1.32 -15.77
N ASN A 20 -7.85 0.32 -15.74
CA ASN A 20 -9.14 0.36 -16.40
C ASN A 20 -9.94 1.59 -15.95
N GLU A 21 -10.39 2.41 -16.90
CA GLU A 21 -11.05 3.69 -16.60
C GLU A 21 -12.37 3.53 -15.84
N GLN A 22 -13.14 2.46 -16.11
CA GLN A 22 -14.38 2.17 -15.39
C GLN A 22 -14.10 1.75 -13.96
N TRP A 23 -13.02 1.01 -13.74
CA TRP A 23 -12.57 0.64 -12.39
C TRP A 23 -12.13 1.86 -11.59
N MET A 24 -11.24 2.71 -12.13
CA MET A 24 -10.79 3.94 -11.47
C MET A 24 -11.99 4.84 -11.12
N LYS A 25 -12.92 5.03 -12.07
CA LYS A 25 -14.14 5.80 -11.82
C LYS A 25 -14.97 5.22 -10.69
N ARG A 26 -15.13 3.89 -10.64
CA ARG A 26 -15.91 3.26 -9.57
C ARG A 26 -15.25 3.39 -8.20
N VAL A 27 -13.93 3.24 -8.13
CA VAL A 27 -13.16 3.48 -6.89
C VAL A 27 -13.33 4.93 -6.43
N HIS A 28 -13.22 5.90 -7.34
CA HIS A 28 -13.46 7.32 -7.06
C HIS A 28 -14.86 7.56 -6.48
N GLU A 29 -15.91 7.01 -7.09
CA GLU A 29 -17.29 7.13 -6.58
C GLU A 29 -17.42 6.60 -5.14
N ILE A 30 -16.73 5.51 -4.80
CA ILE A 30 -16.78 4.92 -3.45
C ILE A 30 -15.99 5.77 -2.45
N VAL A 31 -14.81 6.28 -2.83
CA VAL A 31 -14.04 7.25 -2.03
C VAL A 31 -14.90 8.47 -1.71
N ASP A 32 -15.63 8.97 -2.72
CA ASP A 32 -16.50 10.13 -2.60
C ASP A 32 -17.61 9.99 -1.55
N TYR A 33 -18.16 8.78 -1.35
CA TYR A 33 -19.23 8.60 -0.37
C TYR A 33 -18.80 8.97 1.04
N ALA A 34 -17.60 8.60 1.45
CA ALA A 34 -17.07 8.97 2.76
C ALA A 34 -16.45 10.37 2.74
N TYR A 35 -15.67 10.69 1.72
CA TYR A 35 -14.94 11.95 1.61
C TYR A 35 -15.87 13.17 1.57
N LYS A 36 -16.94 13.15 0.75
CA LYS A 36 -17.89 14.26 0.63
C LYS A 36 -18.73 14.50 1.90
N ASN A 37 -18.74 13.54 2.82
CA ASN A 37 -19.35 13.69 4.16
C ASN A 37 -18.34 14.19 5.20
N GLY A 38 -17.14 14.61 4.80
CA GLY A 38 -16.10 15.14 5.70
C GLY A 38 -15.39 14.08 6.54
N ALA A 39 -15.54 12.80 6.21
CA ALA A 39 -14.84 11.73 6.91
C ALA A 39 -13.46 11.48 6.29
N PHE A 40 -12.50 11.04 7.12
CA PHE A 40 -11.22 10.50 6.64
C PHE A 40 -11.44 9.22 5.82
N VAL A 41 -10.67 9.07 4.74
CA VAL A 41 -10.69 7.92 3.83
C VAL A 41 -9.26 7.41 3.64
N ILE A 42 -9.06 6.10 3.72
CA ILE A 42 -7.79 5.43 3.39
C ILE A 42 -8.03 4.57 2.15
N LEU A 43 -7.23 4.76 1.10
CA LEU A 43 -7.23 3.95 -0.12
C LEU A 43 -5.87 3.26 -0.28
N ASN A 44 -5.86 1.98 -0.67
CA ASN A 44 -4.63 1.18 -0.78
C ASN A 44 -4.52 0.36 -2.07
N LEU A 45 -3.43 -0.41 -2.16
CA LEU A 45 -3.31 -1.62 -2.97
C LEU A 45 -3.48 -2.85 -2.07
N HIS A 46 -4.41 -3.76 -2.38
CA HIS A 46 -4.88 -4.77 -1.42
C HIS A 46 -4.39 -6.20 -1.67
N HIS A 47 -5.02 -6.93 -2.60
CA HIS A 47 -4.62 -8.30 -2.97
C HIS A 47 -3.95 -8.30 -4.34
N GLU A 48 -2.82 -7.61 -4.43
CA GLU A 48 -2.05 -7.58 -5.67
C GLU A 48 -1.31 -8.89 -5.91
N THR A 49 -1.25 -9.33 -7.16
CA THR A 49 -0.57 -10.59 -7.52
C THR A 49 0.92 -10.41 -7.80
N TRP A 50 1.38 -9.17 -7.87
CA TRP A 50 2.69 -8.79 -8.42
C TRP A 50 3.62 -8.14 -7.38
N ASN A 51 3.14 -7.80 -6.18
CA ASN A 51 3.89 -7.03 -5.17
C ASN A 51 4.42 -7.87 -3.99
N HIS A 52 4.59 -9.18 -4.19
CA HIS A 52 5.15 -10.07 -3.19
C HIS A 52 6.62 -9.71 -2.87
N ALA A 53 7.05 -10.01 -1.65
CA ALA A 53 8.35 -9.59 -1.11
C ALA A 53 9.49 -10.55 -1.50
N PHE A 54 9.65 -10.81 -2.81
CA PHE A 54 10.74 -11.62 -3.37
C PHE A 54 11.69 -10.76 -4.20
N ALA A 55 13.00 -10.95 -4.00
CA ALA A 55 14.01 -10.16 -4.69
C ALA A 55 13.99 -10.38 -6.22
N GLU A 56 13.69 -11.60 -6.66
CA GLU A 56 13.62 -11.95 -8.08
C GLU A 56 12.53 -11.18 -8.85
N THR A 57 11.45 -10.76 -8.17
CA THR A 57 10.34 -9.99 -8.77
C THR A 57 10.36 -8.51 -8.41
N ALA A 58 11.23 -8.08 -7.48
CA ALA A 58 11.20 -6.74 -6.90
C ALA A 58 11.37 -5.62 -7.92
N GLU A 59 12.23 -5.79 -8.93
CA GLU A 59 12.47 -4.75 -9.95
C GLU A 59 11.23 -4.46 -10.81
N GLU A 60 10.51 -5.49 -11.26
CA GLU A 60 9.28 -5.30 -12.02
C GLU A 60 8.16 -4.79 -11.12
N ALA A 61 8.05 -5.31 -9.90
CA ALA A 61 7.08 -4.85 -8.92
C ALA A 61 7.24 -3.35 -8.61
N LYS A 62 8.47 -2.84 -8.49
CA LYS A 62 8.74 -1.40 -8.29
C LYS A 62 8.27 -0.55 -9.47
N LYS A 63 8.46 -1.03 -10.71
CA LYS A 63 8.01 -0.32 -11.92
C LYS A 63 6.49 -0.24 -11.98
N GLU A 64 5.82 -1.36 -11.76
CA GLU A 64 4.35 -1.43 -11.73
C GLU A 64 3.80 -0.55 -10.60
N LEU A 65 4.37 -0.65 -9.38
CA LEU A 65 3.98 0.16 -8.22
C LEU A 65 4.03 1.66 -8.53
N ALA A 66 5.13 2.14 -9.12
CA ALA A 66 5.28 3.55 -9.47
C ALA A 66 4.23 4.00 -10.49
N LYS A 67 3.90 3.16 -11.48
CA LYS A 67 2.91 3.48 -12.54
C LYS A 67 1.48 3.46 -12.01
N VAL A 68 1.14 2.49 -11.17
CA VAL A 68 -0.18 2.38 -10.54
C VAL A 68 -0.40 3.56 -9.60
N TRP A 69 0.54 3.84 -8.70
CA TRP A 69 0.40 4.97 -7.78
C TRP A 69 0.44 6.33 -8.47
N ALA A 70 1.20 6.51 -9.56
CA ALA A 70 1.17 7.75 -10.33
C ALA A 70 -0.23 8.03 -10.93
N GLN A 71 -0.93 7.00 -11.40
CA GLN A 71 -2.29 7.12 -11.92
C GLN A 71 -3.30 7.45 -10.80
N ILE A 72 -3.24 6.75 -9.67
CA ILE A 72 -4.11 7.01 -8.50
C ILE A 72 -3.85 8.42 -7.95
N ALA A 73 -2.58 8.82 -7.80
CA ALA A 73 -2.21 10.15 -7.36
C ALA A 73 -2.74 11.24 -8.31
N LYS A 74 -2.73 10.97 -9.63
CA LYS A 74 -3.27 11.89 -10.62
C LYS A 74 -4.78 12.05 -10.51
N GLU A 75 -5.51 10.95 -10.33
CA GLU A 75 -6.96 10.94 -10.18
C GLU A 75 -7.41 11.78 -8.98
N PHE A 76 -6.77 11.57 -7.83
CA PHE A 76 -7.17 12.19 -6.57
C PHE A 76 -6.32 13.42 -6.19
N GLN A 77 -5.57 14.01 -7.13
CA GLN A 77 -4.62 15.10 -6.83
C GLN A 77 -5.25 16.33 -6.16
N ALA A 78 -6.56 16.55 -6.35
CA ALA A 78 -7.30 17.68 -5.79
C ALA A 78 -7.88 17.43 -4.39
N TYR A 79 -7.88 16.19 -3.91
CA TYR A 79 -8.41 15.84 -2.59
C TYR A 79 -7.51 16.39 -1.50
N ASP A 80 -8.10 16.87 -0.41
CA ASP A 80 -7.40 17.41 0.75
C ASP A 80 -6.80 16.31 1.64
N GLU A 81 -6.40 16.65 2.87
CA GLU A 81 -5.78 15.75 3.83
C GLU A 81 -6.68 14.61 4.32
N HIS A 82 -8.00 14.70 4.15
CA HIS A 82 -8.93 13.65 4.57
C HIS A 82 -8.76 12.37 3.73
N LEU A 83 -8.24 12.47 2.50
CA LEU A 83 -7.87 11.29 1.71
C LEU A 83 -6.40 10.93 1.93
N ILE A 84 -6.19 9.78 2.58
CA ILE A 84 -4.91 9.18 2.92
C ILE A 84 -4.66 8.01 1.95
N PHE A 85 -3.42 7.86 1.48
CA PHE A 85 -3.01 6.69 0.71
C PHE A 85 -2.22 5.72 1.57
N GLU A 86 -2.49 4.43 1.45
CA GLU A 86 -1.71 3.37 2.06
C GLU A 86 -1.02 2.55 0.97
N GLY A 87 0.32 2.60 0.91
CA GLY A 87 1.10 2.13 -0.23
C GLY A 87 0.89 0.67 -0.60
N GLN A 88 0.75 -0.19 0.41
CA GLN A 88 0.58 -1.63 0.30
C GLN A 88 -0.24 -2.13 1.49
N ASN A 89 -0.93 -3.26 1.35
CA ASN A 89 -1.69 -3.89 2.43
C ASN A 89 -0.81 -4.75 3.35
N GLU A 90 -0.45 -5.97 2.92
CA GLU A 90 0.30 -6.95 3.72
C GLU A 90 1.41 -7.60 2.85
N PRO A 91 2.39 -6.83 2.37
CA PRO A 91 3.40 -7.34 1.45
C PRO A 91 4.34 -8.33 2.17
N ARG A 92 4.53 -9.52 1.58
CA ARG A 92 5.21 -10.65 2.22
C ARG A 92 5.65 -11.71 1.21
N LYS A 93 6.33 -12.76 1.70
CA LYS A 93 6.80 -13.91 0.91
C LYS A 93 5.75 -15.01 0.88
N ASN A 94 4.75 -14.88 0.00
CA ASN A 94 3.62 -15.78 -0.09
C ASN A 94 4.04 -17.24 -0.32
N GLY A 95 3.40 -18.18 0.37
CA GLY A 95 3.64 -19.62 0.24
C GLY A 95 4.94 -20.11 0.88
N THR A 96 5.61 -19.28 1.67
CA THR A 96 6.87 -19.64 2.35
C THR A 96 6.67 -19.81 3.86
N PRO A 97 7.57 -20.52 4.56
CA PRO A 97 7.52 -20.65 6.02
C PRO A 97 7.59 -19.31 6.77
N VAL A 98 8.06 -18.23 6.11
CA VAL A 98 8.21 -16.90 6.72
C VAL A 98 7.08 -15.93 6.41
N GLU A 99 6.05 -16.37 5.68
CA GLU A 99 4.93 -15.52 5.22
C GLU A 99 4.26 -14.74 6.38
N TRP A 100 4.02 -15.41 7.51
CA TRP A 100 3.27 -14.86 8.64
C TRP A 100 4.04 -14.79 9.96
N ASN A 101 5.34 -15.13 9.96
CA ASN A 101 6.18 -15.11 11.18
C ASN A 101 7.14 -13.90 11.24
N GLY A 102 6.88 -12.89 10.42
CA GLY A 102 7.61 -11.63 10.40
C GLY A 102 8.75 -11.55 9.39
N GLY A 103 8.88 -12.51 8.49
CA GLY A 103 9.75 -12.41 7.32
C GLY A 103 11.23 -12.74 7.56
N ASP A 104 12.04 -12.44 6.56
CA ASP A 104 13.49 -12.59 6.53
C ASP A 104 14.13 -11.36 5.86
N GLN A 105 15.46 -11.30 5.81
CA GLN A 105 16.21 -10.16 5.26
C GLN A 105 15.73 -9.77 3.85
N GLU A 106 15.57 -10.75 2.97
CA GLU A 106 15.06 -10.53 1.62
C GLU A 106 13.68 -9.88 1.63
N GLY A 107 12.75 -10.42 2.43
CA GLY A 107 11.41 -9.88 2.55
C GLY A 107 11.39 -8.46 3.12
N TRP A 108 12.22 -8.16 4.11
CA TRP A 108 12.31 -6.82 4.71
C TRP A 108 12.85 -5.80 3.70
N ASP A 109 13.93 -6.14 3.00
CA ASP A 109 14.56 -5.27 2.01
C ASP A 109 13.58 -4.90 0.89
N VAL A 110 12.88 -5.90 0.32
CA VAL A 110 11.91 -5.66 -0.75
C VAL A 110 10.74 -4.78 -0.28
N VAL A 111 10.20 -5.02 0.93
CA VAL A 111 9.11 -4.19 1.47
C VAL A 111 9.57 -2.74 1.69
N ASN A 112 10.76 -2.55 2.24
CA ASN A 112 11.33 -1.21 2.46
C ASN A 112 11.57 -0.46 1.14
N GLU A 113 12.09 -1.15 0.11
CA GLU A 113 12.26 -0.56 -1.22
C GLU A 113 10.93 -0.16 -1.87
N MET A 114 9.92 -1.03 -1.78
CA MET A 114 8.59 -0.77 -2.33
C MET A 114 7.89 0.42 -1.64
N ASN A 115 8.01 0.50 -0.30
CA ASN A 115 7.56 1.65 0.47
C ASN A 115 8.25 2.95 0.03
N ALA A 116 9.57 2.93 -0.16
CA ALA A 116 10.32 4.09 -0.63
C ALA A 116 9.88 4.54 -2.05
N VAL A 117 9.61 3.60 -2.95
CA VAL A 117 9.09 3.90 -4.29
C VAL A 117 7.69 4.53 -4.21
N PHE A 118 6.81 4.02 -3.36
CA PHE A 118 5.49 4.61 -3.11
C PHE A 118 5.62 6.06 -2.63
N LEU A 119 6.36 6.29 -1.54
CA LEU A 119 6.56 7.62 -0.95
C LEU A 119 7.09 8.60 -2.00
N LYS A 120 8.16 8.22 -2.72
CA LYS A 120 8.76 9.05 -3.76
C LYS A 120 7.76 9.37 -4.88
N THR A 121 7.00 8.38 -5.34
CA THR A 121 5.99 8.53 -6.40
C THR A 121 4.94 9.56 -6.00
N ILE A 122 4.38 9.45 -4.80
CA ILE A 122 3.32 10.36 -4.35
C ILE A 122 3.87 11.76 -4.06
N ARG A 123 5.03 11.86 -3.40
CA ARG A 123 5.65 13.16 -3.08
C ARG A 123 6.07 13.94 -4.32
N SER A 124 6.39 13.25 -5.42
CA SER A 124 6.74 13.87 -6.70
C SER A 124 5.51 14.18 -7.58
N ALA A 125 4.31 13.79 -7.17
CA ALA A 125 3.08 14.04 -7.93
C ALA A 125 2.56 15.47 -7.73
N GLY A 126 1.69 15.93 -8.64
CA GLY A 126 1.09 17.26 -8.60
C GLY A 126 -0.07 17.40 -7.59
N GLY A 127 -0.62 18.61 -7.50
CA GLY A 127 -1.75 18.92 -6.62
C GLY A 127 -1.38 18.88 -5.14
N ASN A 128 -2.25 18.29 -4.32
CA ASN A 128 -2.06 18.18 -2.87
C ASN A 128 -1.19 16.99 -2.45
N ASN A 129 -0.78 16.12 -3.38
CA ASN A 129 -0.02 14.91 -3.09
C ASN A 129 1.32 15.13 -2.36
N PRO A 130 2.11 16.19 -2.62
CA PRO A 130 3.32 16.48 -1.85
C PRO A 130 3.07 16.69 -0.35
N LYS A 131 1.83 16.97 0.05
CA LYS A 131 1.40 17.17 1.44
C LYS A 131 0.38 16.13 1.92
N ARG A 132 0.06 15.10 1.11
CA ARG A 132 -0.92 14.07 1.47
C ARG A 132 -0.36 13.18 2.59
N HIS A 133 -1.19 12.81 3.56
CA HIS A 133 -0.79 11.78 4.53
C HIS A 133 -0.65 10.42 3.85
N LEU A 134 0.45 9.72 4.14
CA LEU A 134 0.78 8.43 3.54
C LEU A 134 0.97 7.37 4.61
N MET A 135 0.39 6.20 4.40
CA MET A 135 0.56 5.03 5.26
C MET A 135 1.48 4.01 4.57
N ILE A 136 2.41 3.44 5.33
CA ILE A 136 3.30 2.36 4.85
C ILE A 136 3.32 1.22 5.87
N PRO A 137 3.20 -0.04 5.43
CA PRO A 137 3.28 -1.19 6.34
C PRO A 137 4.73 -1.67 6.52
N PRO A 138 5.08 -2.25 7.70
CA PRO A 138 6.20 -3.17 7.80
C PRO A 138 5.88 -4.49 7.05
N TYR A 139 6.81 -5.44 7.07
CA TYR A 139 6.58 -6.77 6.49
C TYR A 139 5.27 -7.40 6.99
N ALA A 140 4.42 -7.84 6.04
CA ALA A 140 3.09 -8.40 6.24
C ALA A 140 2.11 -7.50 7.02
N ALA A 141 2.41 -6.21 7.19
CA ALA A 141 1.78 -5.33 8.18
C ALA A 141 1.71 -5.94 9.59
N ALA A 142 2.61 -6.88 9.90
CA ALA A 142 2.44 -7.76 11.04
C ALA A 142 2.86 -7.08 12.34
N CYS A 143 2.06 -7.30 13.38
CA CYS A 143 2.37 -6.86 14.74
C CYS A 143 3.30 -7.86 15.46
N ASN A 144 4.57 -7.94 15.04
CA ASN A 144 5.59 -8.77 15.69
C ASN A 144 6.99 -8.11 15.64
N GLU A 145 7.90 -8.60 16.48
CA GLU A 145 9.23 -7.99 16.62
C GLU A 145 10.09 -8.04 15.36
N ASN A 146 10.02 -9.12 14.58
CA ASN A 146 10.81 -9.28 13.36
C ASN A 146 10.41 -8.21 12.32
N SER A 147 9.10 -8.03 12.11
CA SER A 147 8.58 -6.99 11.22
C SER A 147 8.94 -5.59 11.71
N PHE A 148 8.84 -5.31 13.02
CA PHE A 148 9.10 -3.97 13.57
C PHE A 148 10.58 -3.58 13.57
N LYS A 149 11.48 -4.50 13.95
CA LYS A 149 12.92 -4.20 14.04
C LYS A 149 13.57 -3.93 12.69
N ASN A 150 12.98 -4.43 11.60
CA ASN A 150 13.52 -4.33 10.24
C ASN A 150 12.72 -3.38 9.33
N PHE A 151 11.77 -2.63 9.90
CA PHE A 151 11.00 -1.63 9.18
C PHE A 151 11.75 -0.30 9.11
N ILE A 152 11.93 0.21 7.89
CA ILE A 152 12.52 1.55 7.67
C ILE A 152 11.38 2.57 7.56
N PHE A 153 11.32 3.48 8.54
CA PHE A 153 10.41 4.60 8.56
C PHE A 153 11.14 5.91 8.17
N PRO A 154 10.55 6.79 7.34
CA PRO A 154 11.17 8.04 6.95
C PRO A 154 11.12 9.08 8.09
N GLU A 155 12.27 9.48 8.60
CA GLU A 155 12.38 10.45 9.71
C GLU A 155 12.17 11.91 9.27
N ASP A 156 12.29 12.20 7.97
CA ASP A 156 12.25 13.54 7.39
C ASP A 156 10.89 13.93 6.77
N ASP A 157 9.86 13.11 6.96
CA ASP A 157 8.51 13.35 6.44
C ASP A 157 7.46 13.30 7.57
N ASP A 158 6.95 14.48 7.94
CA ASP A 158 5.99 14.67 9.05
C ASP A 158 4.57 14.16 8.74
N LYS A 159 4.35 13.60 7.54
CA LYS A 159 3.03 13.12 7.07
C LYS A 159 3.05 11.66 6.64
N VAL A 160 4.00 10.88 7.16
CA VAL A 160 4.00 9.42 7.03
C VAL A 160 3.46 8.77 8.30
N ILE A 161 2.74 7.67 8.13
CA ILE A 161 2.04 6.93 9.19
C ILE A 161 2.39 5.44 9.02
N ALA A 162 2.69 4.73 10.11
CA ALA A 162 2.88 3.28 10.06
C ALA A 162 1.54 2.54 10.00
N SER A 163 1.39 1.57 9.10
CA SER A 163 0.20 0.71 8.96
C SER A 163 0.45 -0.67 9.57
N VAL A 164 -0.30 -1.04 10.61
CA VAL A 164 -0.15 -2.35 11.29
C VAL A 164 -1.51 -3.02 11.42
N HIS A 165 -1.58 -4.32 11.16
CA HIS A 165 -2.75 -5.15 11.40
C HIS A 165 -2.51 -6.11 12.57
N ALA A 166 -3.48 -6.19 13.48
CA ALA A 166 -3.36 -7.00 14.69
C ALA A 166 -4.71 -7.59 15.11
N TYR A 167 -4.99 -8.82 14.66
CA TYR A 167 -6.11 -9.62 15.14
C TYR A 167 -5.67 -10.36 16.42
N ALA A 168 -5.61 -9.65 17.54
CA ALA A 168 -5.08 -10.14 18.80
C ALA A 168 -6.12 -10.15 19.94
N PRO A 169 -6.09 -11.13 20.87
CA PRO A 169 -5.25 -12.33 20.84
C PRO A 169 -5.74 -13.33 19.78
N TYR A 170 -4.81 -13.83 18.96
CA TYR A 170 -5.10 -14.60 17.74
C TYR A 170 -6.10 -15.75 17.93
N ASN A 171 -5.91 -16.54 18.99
CA ASN A 171 -6.77 -17.70 19.29
C ASN A 171 -8.24 -17.36 19.54
N PHE A 172 -8.52 -16.15 20.03
CA PHE A 172 -9.88 -15.68 20.24
C PHE A 172 -10.41 -14.95 19.00
N ALA A 173 -9.58 -14.11 18.40
CA ALA A 173 -10.01 -13.12 17.40
C ALA A 173 -10.10 -13.65 15.97
N LEU A 174 -9.29 -14.66 15.61
CA LEU A 174 -9.17 -15.09 14.20
C LEU A 174 -8.96 -16.59 14.00
N ASN A 175 -8.34 -17.29 14.96
CA ASN A 175 -8.08 -18.72 14.81
C ASN A 175 -9.42 -19.48 14.63
N THR A 176 -9.57 -20.14 13.48
CA THR A 176 -10.81 -20.85 13.12
C THR A 176 -10.89 -22.28 13.68
N GLY A 177 -9.86 -22.74 14.38
CA GLY A 177 -9.75 -24.11 14.90
C GLY A 177 -8.96 -25.02 13.97
#